data_AF-A0A933XPG5-F1
#
_entry.id   AF-A0A933XPG5-F1
#
_cell.length_a   1.000
_cell.length_b   1.000
_cell.length_c   1.000
_cell.angle_alpha   90.00
_cell.angle_beta   90.00
_cell.angle_gamma   90.00
#
_symmetry.space_group_name_H-M   'P 1'
#
loop_
_entity.id
_entity.type
_entity.pdbx_description
1 polymer ?
#
loop_
_entity_poly.entity_id
_entity_poly.type
_entity_poly.pdbx_seq_one_letter_code
_entity_poly.pdbx_strand_id
1 'polypeptide(L)'
;MIKTHNKSQVQNAGFTLVELLISISVFMIFLAIAGSSYVTLVSANKSANATQKNYTEVRFVFDELARAVRGGAIDYSCVDGENPCLDNLNLTTQTVFGALSSDGLARTLFKFDAAKHAVLVLHQTRAASQLSIWSAGTFQPLTSENLKVEDLSFFVSPPKDPYASENAGYDKLQLQPAVTISMKVAGTAFRTTYSSRFYGRQSLYENL
;
A
#
# COMPACT_ATOMS: atom_id res chain seq x y z
N MET A 1 25.73 -13.92 -88.39
CA MET A 1 25.58 -13.71 -86.93
C MET A 1 24.09 -13.90 -86.61
N ILE A 2 23.70 -15.09 -86.13
CA ILE A 2 22.28 -15.46 -85.93
C ILE A 2 22.00 -15.50 -84.42
N LYS A 3 21.09 -14.64 -83.95
CA LYS A 3 20.57 -14.67 -82.58
C LYS A 3 19.41 -15.67 -82.52
N THR A 4 19.58 -16.75 -81.77
CA THR A 4 18.48 -17.67 -81.40
C THR A 4 17.72 -17.10 -80.21
N HIS A 5 16.47 -16.68 -80.41
CA HIS A 5 15.54 -16.35 -79.33
C HIS A 5 14.99 -17.65 -78.73
N ASN A 6 15.45 -18.00 -77.53
CA ASN A 6 14.85 -19.06 -76.72
C ASN A 6 13.60 -18.50 -76.03
N LYS A 7 12.41 -18.90 -76.48
CA LYS A 7 11.12 -18.48 -75.90
C LYS A 7 10.80 -19.43 -74.74
N SER A 8 11.13 -19.05 -73.50
CA SER A 8 10.66 -19.75 -72.31
C SER A 8 9.13 -19.63 -72.24
N GLN A 9 8.40 -20.71 -72.46
CA GLN A 9 6.95 -20.71 -72.25
C GLN A 9 6.67 -20.51 -70.77
N VAL A 10 6.14 -19.33 -70.43
CA VAL A 10 5.60 -19.06 -69.11
C VAL A 10 4.28 -19.83 -69.00
N GLN A 11 4.29 -20.94 -68.26
CA GLN A 11 3.06 -21.66 -67.94
C GLN A 11 2.24 -20.80 -66.97
N ASN A 12 1.13 -20.26 -67.44
CA ASN A 12 0.13 -19.63 -66.58
C ASN A 12 -0.63 -20.74 -65.84
N ALA A 13 -0.06 -21.23 -64.75
CA ALA A 13 -0.74 -22.11 -63.82
C ALA A 13 -1.75 -21.27 -63.01
N GLY A 14 -3.02 -21.33 -63.40
CA GLY A 14 -4.11 -20.77 -62.60
C GLY A 14 -4.45 -21.72 -61.45
N PHE A 15 -4.74 -21.16 -60.28
CA PHE A 15 -5.24 -21.94 -59.15
C PHE A 15 -6.61 -22.54 -59.45
N THR A 16 -6.83 -23.77 -58.99
CA THR A 16 -8.16 -24.38 -59.08
C THR A 16 -9.10 -23.77 -58.05
N LEU A 17 -10.40 -23.76 -58.36
CA LEU A 17 -11.44 -23.27 -57.43
C LEU A 17 -11.40 -24.02 -56.09
N VAL A 18 -11.05 -25.32 -56.12
CA VAL A 18 -10.91 -26.16 -54.93
C VAL A 18 -9.72 -25.74 -54.07
N GLU A 19 -8.57 -25.41 -54.66
CA GLU A 19 -7.41 -24.89 -53.91
C GLU A 19 -7.72 -23.57 -53.19
N LEU A 20 -8.50 -22.69 -53.83
CA LEU A 20 -8.89 -21.41 -53.22
C LEU A 20 -9.82 -21.63 -52.01
N LEU A 21 -10.77 -22.58 -52.10
CA LEU A 21 -11.65 -22.93 -50.98
C LEU A 21 -10.90 -23.55 -49.79
N ILE A 22 -9.94 -24.43 -50.07
CA ILE A 22 -9.09 -25.03 -49.03
C ILE A 22 -8.24 -23.96 -48.35
N SER A 23 -7.63 -23.05 -49.14
CA SER A 23 -6.79 -21.97 -48.63
C SER A 23 -7.55 -21.02 -47.70
N ILE A 24 -8.77 -20.62 -48.08
CA ILE A 24 -9.63 -19.77 -47.24
C ILE A 24 -9.99 -20.50 -45.94
N SER A 25 -10.31 -21.78 -46.03
CA SER A 25 -10.70 -22.57 -44.84
C SER A 25 -9.56 -22.66 -43.83
N VAL A 26 -8.33 -22.96 -44.28
CA VAL A 26 -7.13 -22.99 -43.42
C VAL A 26 -6.82 -21.59 -42.86
N PHE A 27 -6.94 -20.55 -43.69
CA PHE A 27 -6.71 -19.18 -43.25
C PHE A 27 -7.71 -18.72 -42.18
N MET A 28 -8.98 -19.08 -42.31
CA MET A 28 -10.01 -18.75 -41.31
C MET A 28 -9.75 -19.44 -39.97
N ILE A 29 -9.29 -20.69 -39.97
CA ILE A 29 -8.87 -21.39 -38.75
C ILE A 29 -7.70 -20.64 -38.09
N PHE A 30 -6.71 -20.22 -38.87
CA PHE A 30 -5.57 -19.46 -38.36
C PHE A 30 -6.01 -18.12 -37.75
N LEU A 31 -6.87 -17.36 -38.45
CA LEU A 31 -7.42 -16.11 -37.93
C LEU A 31 -8.21 -16.30 -36.64
N ALA A 32 -8.98 -17.38 -36.52
CA ALA A 32 -9.72 -17.69 -35.30
C ALA A 32 -8.78 -17.91 -34.10
N ILE A 33 -7.70 -18.67 -34.30
CA ILE A 33 -6.68 -18.93 -33.26
C ILE A 33 -5.94 -17.64 -32.88
N ALA A 34 -5.58 -16.82 -33.86
CA ALA A 34 -4.93 -15.53 -33.62
C ALA A 34 -5.86 -14.58 -32.85
N GLY A 35 -7.14 -14.53 -33.23
CA GLY A 35 -8.17 -13.73 -32.57
C GLY A 35 -8.40 -14.15 -31.12
N SER A 36 -8.51 -15.45 -30.84
CA SER A 36 -8.68 -15.94 -29.47
C SER A 36 -7.46 -15.62 -28.60
N SER A 37 -6.26 -15.75 -29.16
CA SER A 37 -5.01 -15.43 -28.44
C SER A 37 -4.93 -13.95 -28.10
N TYR A 38 -5.34 -13.08 -29.02
CA TYR A 38 -5.38 -11.63 -28.81
C TYR A 38 -6.34 -11.24 -27.67
N VAL A 39 -7.55 -11.81 -27.64
CA VAL A 39 -8.53 -11.53 -26.58
C VAL A 39 -7.97 -11.92 -25.20
N THR A 40 -7.34 -13.10 -25.09
CA THR A 40 -6.71 -13.54 -23.84
C THR A 40 -5.57 -12.63 -23.43
N LEU A 41 -4.74 -12.17 -24.37
CA LEU A 41 -3.66 -11.23 -24.07
C LEU A 41 -4.19 -9.90 -23.53
N VAL A 42 -5.27 -9.37 -24.12
CA VAL A 42 -5.90 -8.13 -23.66
C VAL A 42 -6.47 -8.27 -22.25
N SER A 43 -7.16 -9.38 -21.94
CA SER A 43 -7.71 -9.61 -20.60
C SER A 43 -6.61 -9.79 -19.56
N ALA A 44 -5.55 -10.52 -19.88
CA ALA A 44 -4.38 -10.68 -19.03
C ALA A 44 -3.71 -9.32 -18.74
N ASN A 45 -3.51 -8.49 -19.76
CA ASN A 45 -2.94 -7.14 -19.60
C ASN A 45 -3.82 -6.26 -18.71
N LYS A 46 -5.15 -6.29 -18.89
CA LYS A 46 -6.08 -5.53 -18.04
C LYS A 46 -5.99 -5.97 -16.57
N SER A 47 -5.92 -7.28 -16.33
CA SER A 47 -5.77 -7.82 -14.98
C SER A 47 -4.43 -7.42 -14.35
N ALA A 48 -3.33 -7.55 -15.10
CA ALA A 48 -2.00 -7.17 -14.63
C ALA A 48 -1.93 -5.67 -14.25
N ASN A 49 -2.53 -4.80 -15.07
CA ASN A 49 -2.59 -3.37 -14.80
C ASN A 49 -3.38 -3.05 -13.52
N ALA A 50 -4.51 -3.72 -13.29
CA ALA A 50 -5.31 -3.55 -12.07
C ALA A 50 -4.52 -3.97 -10.83
N THR A 51 -3.83 -5.11 -10.89
CA THR A 51 -2.96 -5.60 -9.82
C THR A 51 -1.80 -4.64 -9.55
N GLN A 52 -1.13 -4.14 -10.59
CA GLN A 52 -0.02 -3.18 -10.46
C GLN A 52 -0.47 -1.87 -9.80
N LYS A 53 -1.67 -1.38 -10.14
CA LYS A 53 -2.25 -0.20 -9.51
C LYS A 53 -2.45 -0.43 -8.00
N ASN A 54 -3.03 -1.57 -7.61
CA ASN A 54 -3.21 -1.92 -6.20
C ASN A 54 -1.87 -2.00 -5.45
N TYR A 55 -0.84 -2.62 -6.03
CA TYR A 55 0.50 -2.66 -5.43
C TYR A 55 1.10 -1.27 -5.24
N THR A 56 0.88 -0.36 -6.18
CA THR A 56 1.37 1.02 -6.10
C THR A 56 0.68 1.77 -4.95
N GLU A 57 -0.64 1.62 -4.81
CA GLU A 57 -1.40 2.23 -3.71
C GLU A 57 -1.02 1.63 -2.34
N VAL A 58 -0.87 0.30 -2.26
CA VAL A 58 -0.37 -0.38 -1.06
C VAL A 58 1.01 0.15 -0.66
N ARG A 59 1.92 0.28 -1.63
CA ARG A 59 3.25 0.83 -1.40
C ARG A 59 3.19 2.25 -0.87
N PHE A 60 2.34 3.10 -1.45
CA PHE A 60 2.15 4.47 -0.97
C PHE A 60 1.72 4.51 0.50
N VAL A 61 0.75 3.67 0.90
CA VAL A 61 0.32 3.54 2.31
C VAL A 61 1.49 3.14 3.21
N PHE A 62 2.28 2.13 2.81
CA PHE A 62 3.45 1.71 3.58
C PHE A 62 4.53 2.79 3.66
N ASP A 63 4.77 3.55 2.59
CA ASP A 63 5.75 4.63 2.58
C ASP A 63 5.34 5.77 3.53
N GLU A 64 4.05 6.13 3.57
CA GLU A 64 3.51 7.12 4.52
C GLU A 64 3.59 6.63 5.97
N LEU A 65 3.20 5.38 6.24
CA LEU A 65 3.34 4.77 7.56
C LEU A 65 4.81 4.71 8.00
N ALA A 66 5.72 4.31 7.09
CA ALA A 66 7.14 4.24 7.38
C ALA A 66 7.73 5.62 7.65
N ARG A 67 7.26 6.65 6.94
CA ARG A 67 7.66 8.04 7.18
C ARG A 67 7.22 8.50 8.56
N ALA A 68 5.98 8.19 8.96
CA ALA A 68 5.47 8.52 10.29
C ALA A 68 6.28 7.82 11.39
N VAL A 69 6.51 6.49 11.27
CA VAL A 69 7.28 5.73 12.27
C VAL A 69 8.72 6.21 12.37
N ARG A 70 9.40 6.46 11.24
CA ARG A 70 10.82 6.85 11.25
C ARG A 70 11.03 8.32 11.62
N GLY A 71 10.09 9.18 11.26
CA GLY A 71 10.17 10.64 11.47
C GLY A 71 9.65 11.09 12.83
N GLY A 72 8.83 10.28 13.48
CA GLY A 72 8.24 10.59 14.77
C GLY A 72 8.64 9.63 15.89
N ALA A 73 8.36 10.05 17.12
CA ALA A 73 8.28 9.15 18.27
C ALA A 73 6.95 8.39 18.23
N ILE A 74 6.91 7.18 18.78
CA ILE A 74 5.65 6.42 18.86
C ILE A 74 4.77 7.03 19.95
N ASP A 75 3.50 7.27 19.63
CA ASP A 75 2.51 7.73 20.61
C ASP A 75 1.99 6.53 21.42
N TYR A 76 2.61 6.28 22.57
CA TYR A 76 2.24 5.18 23.46
C TYR A 76 0.87 5.37 24.13
N SER A 77 0.33 6.60 24.11
CA SER A 77 -1.04 6.88 24.57
C SER A 77 -2.12 6.21 23.72
N CYS A 78 -1.76 5.70 22.53
CA CYS A 78 -2.61 4.87 21.67
C CYS A 78 -2.37 3.36 21.80
N VAL A 79 -1.37 2.95 22.58
CA VAL A 79 -0.92 1.56 22.71
C VAL A 79 -1.36 0.97 24.04
N ASP A 80 -1.23 1.74 25.11
CA ASP A 80 -1.68 1.35 26.44
C ASP A 80 -3.21 1.39 26.48
N GLY A 81 -3.84 0.23 26.73
CA GLY A 81 -5.27 -0.03 26.55
C GLY A 81 -6.27 0.84 27.32
N GLU A 82 -5.81 1.88 28.03
CA GLU A 82 -6.60 2.95 28.64
C GLU A 82 -6.87 4.13 27.67
N ASN A 83 -6.15 4.16 26.54
CA ASN A 83 -6.41 4.93 25.31
C ASN A 83 -6.80 6.42 25.36
N PRO A 84 -6.08 7.27 26.11
CA PRO A 84 -6.33 8.71 26.12
C PRO A 84 -6.13 9.40 24.76
N CYS A 85 -5.48 8.74 23.78
CA CYS A 85 -5.32 9.34 22.45
C CYS A 85 -6.64 9.44 21.66
N LEU A 86 -7.69 8.69 22.06
CA LEU A 86 -9.00 8.61 21.42
C LEU A 86 -10.13 9.27 22.22
N ASP A 87 -9.86 9.87 23.39
CA ASP A 87 -10.87 10.41 24.32
C ASP A 87 -11.82 11.46 23.70
N ASN A 88 -11.41 12.08 22.59
CA ASN A 88 -12.23 13.05 21.85
C ASN A 88 -12.82 12.51 20.54
N LEU A 89 -12.63 11.23 20.22
CA LEU A 89 -12.92 10.66 18.91
C LEU A 89 -13.88 9.47 18.91
N ASN A 90 -14.38 9.01 20.08
CA ASN A 90 -15.36 7.90 20.20
C ASN A 90 -14.95 6.65 19.38
N LEU A 91 -13.68 6.24 19.45
CA LEU A 91 -13.12 5.11 18.69
C LEU A 91 -12.63 4.01 19.62
N THR A 92 -12.77 2.75 19.21
CA THR A 92 -12.29 1.57 19.95
C THR A 92 -10.79 1.32 19.72
N THR A 93 -10.17 0.60 20.67
CA THR A 93 -8.74 0.76 21.01
C THR A 93 -7.72 -0.01 20.16
N GLN A 94 -8.13 -1.01 19.37
CA GLN A 94 -7.18 -2.03 18.87
C GLN A 94 -6.67 -1.84 17.42
N THR A 95 -7.03 -0.74 16.75
CA THR A 95 -6.73 -0.56 15.31
C THR A 95 -6.07 0.77 14.96
N VAL A 96 -5.62 1.53 15.96
CA VAL A 96 -5.06 2.87 15.77
C VAL A 96 -3.57 2.89 16.08
N PHE A 97 -2.78 3.50 15.21
CA PHE A 97 -1.38 3.79 15.43
C PHE A 97 -1.15 5.30 15.41
N GLY A 98 -0.39 5.81 16.38
CA GLY A 98 -0.02 7.23 16.47
C GLY A 98 1.48 7.45 16.41
N ALA A 99 1.88 8.48 15.67
CA ALA A 99 3.25 9.00 15.66
C ALA A 99 3.25 10.48 16.05
N LEU A 100 4.11 10.83 17.00
CA LEU A 100 4.36 12.19 17.49
C LEU A 100 5.56 12.79 16.77
N SER A 101 5.47 14.05 16.41
CA SER A 101 6.61 14.83 15.91
C SER A 101 7.68 14.99 16.99
N SER A 102 8.92 15.27 16.58
CA SER A 102 10.07 15.46 17.48
C SER A 102 9.91 16.62 18.46
N ASP A 103 9.09 17.61 18.12
CA ASP A 103 8.73 18.74 18.99
C ASP A 103 7.56 18.40 19.93
N GLY A 104 6.93 17.24 19.76
CA GLY A 104 5.72 16.83 20.45
C GLY A 104 4.50 17.69 20.11
N LEU A 105 4.53 18.63 19.16
CA LEU A 105 3.41 19.54 18.90
C LEU A 105 2.47 19.04 17.81
N ALA A 106 2.91 18.11 16.99
CA ALA A 106 2.09 17.47 15.96
C ALA A 106 2.00 15.96 16.21
N ARG A 107 0.83 15.38 15.92
CA ARG A 107 0.63 13.93 15.89
C ARG A 107 -0.09 13.50 14.61
N THR A 108 0.25 12.32 14.15
CA THR A 108 -0.43 11.65 13.02
C THR A 108 -0.97 10.32 13.49
N LEU A 109 -2.27 10.12 13.32
CA LEU A 109 -3.00 8.92 13.68
C LEU A 109 -3.41 8.18 12.42
N PHE A 110 -3.24 6.86 12.41
CA PHE A 110 -3.65 5.95 11.35
C PHE A 110 -4.63 4.96 11.92
N LYS A 111 -5.69 4.65 11.18
CA LYS A 111 -6.62 3.58 11.57
C LYS A 111 -7.18 2.84 10.37
N PHE A 112 -7.67 1.65 10.63
CA PHE A 112 -8.47 0.91 9.67
C PHE A 112 -9.97 1.19 9.87
N ASP A 113 -10.67 1.48 8.78
CA ASP A 113 -12.14 1.54 8.75
C ASP A 113 -12.67 0.33 7.98
N ALA A 114 -13.18 -0.66 8.72
CA ALA A 114 -13.72 -1.90 8.15
C ALA A 114 -15.00 -1.67 7.32
N ALA A 115 -15.78 -0.63 7.62
CA ALA A 115 -16.99 -0.32 6.85
C ALA A 115 -16.65 0.28 5.48
N LYS A 116 -15.56 1.06 5.42
CA LYS A 116 -15.08 1.70 4.18
C LYS A 116 -14.00 0.90 3.47
N HIS A 117 -13.50 -0.18 4.05
CA HIS A 117 -12.35 -0.95 3.55
C HIS A 117 -11.13 -0.06 3.24
N ALA A 118 -10.90 0.95 4.09
CA ALA A 118 -9.94 2.02 3.81
C ALA A 118 -9.01 2.25 5.01
N VAL A 119 -7.78 2.67 4.72
CA VAL A 119 -6.89 3.23 5.73
C VAL A 119 -7.19 4.70 5.85
N LEU A 120 -7.43 5.16 7.07
CA LEU A 120 -7.69 6.56 7.35
C LEU A 120 -6.53 7.18 8.11
N VAL A 121 -6.25 8.45 7.83
CA VAL A 121 -5.23 9.25 8.49
C VAL A 121 -5.87 10.50 9.11
N LEU A 122 -5.35 10.92 10.25
CA LEU A 122 -5.73 12.14 10.94
C LEU A 122 -4.46 12.85 11.42
N HIS A 123 -4.30 14.11 11.03
CA HIS A 123 -3.24 14.98 11.53
C HIS A 123 -3.82 15.94 12.56
N GLN A 124 -3.17 16.05 13.71
CA GLN A 124 -3.55 16.97 14.77
C GLN A 124 -2.34 17.75 15.26
N THR A 125 -2.59 18.97 15.69
CA THR A 125 -1.58 19.84 16.30
C THR A 125 -2.04 20.29 17.66
N ARG A 126 -1.11 20.72 18.50
CA ARG A 126 -1.37 21.35 19.78
C ARG A 126 -0.51 22.59 19.95
N ALA A 127 -0.99 23.54 20.75
CA ALA A 127 -0.21 24.72 21.09
C ALA A 127 0.84 24.37 22.15
N ALA A 128 2.02 24.97 22.08
CA ALA A 128 3.08 24.78 23.07
C ALA A 128 2.65 25.18 24.50
N SER A 129 1.62 26.03 24.64
CA SER A 129 1.04 26.47 25.92
C SER A 129 -0.05 25.55 26.48
N GLN A 130 -0.56 24.60 25.69
CA GLN A 130 -1.68 23.71 26.07
C GLN A 130 -1.41 22.28 25.58
N LEU A 131 -0.49 21.63 26.26
CA LEU A 131 0.07 20.35 25.82
C LEU A 131 -0.90 19.17 26.02
N SER A 132 -1.92 19.33 26.86
CA SER A 132 -2.96 18.31 27.07
C SER A 132 -4.09 18.32 26.03
N ILE A 133 -4.13 19.32 25.13
CA ILE A 133 -5.27 19.51 24.21
C ILE A 133 -4.81 19.40 22.75
N TRP A 134 -5.30 18.36 22.08
CA TRP A 134 -5.13 18.20 20.64
C TRP A 134 -6.22 18.93 19.87
N SER A 135 -5.87 19.53 18.74
CA SER A 135 -6.83 20.15 17.82
C SER A 135 -7.89 19.15 17.39
N ALA A 136 -9.15 19.56 17.32
CA ALA A 136 -10.19 18.76 16.69
C ALA A 136 -9.80 18.47 15.22
N GLY A 137 -10.08 17.26 14.74
CA GLY A 137 -9.82 16.90 13.36
C GLY A 137 -10.62 15.68 12.95
N THR A 138 -10.72 15.46 11.63
CA THR A 138 -11.49 14.37 11.05
C THR A 138 -10.58 13.43 10.28
N PHE A 139 -10.87 12.14 10.39
CA PHE A 139 -10.15 11.11 9.63
C PHE A 139 -10.45 11.24 8.14
N GLN A 140 -9.40 11.26 7.33
CA GLN A 140 -9.46 11.31 5.87
C GLN A 140 -8.93 10.01 5.27
N PRO A 141 -9.47 9.56 4.14
CA PRO A 141 -8.98 8.35 3.47
C PRO A 141 -7.57 8.57 2.92
N LEU A 142 -6.65 7.68 3.29
CA LEU A 142 -5.32 7.58 2.72
C LEU A 142 -5.32 6.72 1.44
N THR A 143 -6.24 5.76 1.38
CA THR A 143 -6.42 4.86 0.23
C THR A 143 -7.48 5.37 -0.73
N SER A 144 -7.34 5.06 -2.02
CA SER A 144 -8.40 5.34 -3.00
C SER A 144 -9.57 4.38 -2.83
N GLU A 145 -10.73 4.72 -3.40
CA GLU A 145 -11.91 3.84 -3.44
C GLU A 145 -11.68 2.52 -4.20
N ASN A 146 -10.62 2.45 -5.03
CA ASN A 146 -10.30 1.24 -5.79
C ASN A 146 -9.57 0.18 -4.95
N LEU A 147 -8.86 0.60 -3.91
CA LEU A 147 -8.10 -0.28 -3.04
C LEU A 147 -8.98 -0.71 -1.86
N LYS A 148 -9.40 -1.98 -1.87
CA LYS A 148 -10.14 -2.58 -0.76
C LYS A 148 -9.19 -3.23 0.23
N VAL A 149 -9.02 -2.60 1.38
CA VAL A 149 -8.27 -3.16 2.51
C VAL A 149 -9.19 -4.06 3.33
N GLU A 150 -8.76 -5.30 3.54
CA GLU A 150 -9.50 -6.30 4.31
C GLU A 150 -9.19 -6.21 5.80
N ASP A 151 -7.91 -5.96 6.12
CA ASP A 151 -7.43 -5.88 7.48
C ASP A 151 -6.18 -5.01 7.55
N LEU A 152 -6.00 -4.31 8.66
CA LEU A 152 -4.80 -3.57 8.99
C LEU A 152 -4.61 -3.57 10.50
N SER A 153 -3.48 -4.09 10.95
CA SER A 153 -3.09 -4.19 12.35
C SER A 153 -1.68 -3.66 12.57
N PHE A 154 -1.49 -3.09 13.76
CA PHE A 154 -0.23 -2.49 14.21
C PHE A 154 0.23 -3.21 15.48
N PHE A 155 1.49 -3.60 15.52
CA PHE A 155 2.11 -4.21 16.69
C PHE A 155 3.32 -3.38 17.10
N VAL A 156 3.22 -2.72 18.26
CA VAL A 156 4.29 -1.88 18.80
C VAL A 156 5.15 -2.69 19.76
N SER A 157 6.47 -2.51 19.69
CA SER A 157 7.44 -3.09 20.60
C SER A 157 8.49 -2.04 20.97
N PRO A 158 8.85 -1.84 22.26
CA PRO A 158 8.31 -2.52 23.45
C PRO A 158 6.83 -2.15 23.70
N PRO A 159 6.08 -2.96 24.50
CA PRO A 159 4.67 -2.70 24.77
C PRO A 159 4.42 -1.54 25.74
N LYS A 160 5.43 -1.14 26.52
CA LYS A 160 5.36 0.01 27.42
C LYS A 160 6.20 1.15 26.88
N ASP A 161 5.83 2.38 27.22
CA ASP A 161 6.52 3.59 26.80
C ASP A 161 7.98 3.62 27.30
N PRO A 162 8.98 3.56 26.40
CA PRO A 162 10.38 3.66 26.75
C PRO A 162 10.87 5.11 26.88
N TYR A 163 10.05 6.08 26.48
CA TYR A 163 10.32 7.51 26.61
C TYR A 163 9.95 8.04 28.01
N ALA A 164 9.03 7.38 28.72
CA ALA A 164 8.65 7.76 30.07
C ALA A 164 9.85 7.70 31.03
N SER A 165 10.02 8.74 31.85
CA SER A 165 11.17 8.86 32.76
C SER A 165 11.19 7.83 33.87
N GLU A 166 10.01 7.40 34.32
CA GLU A 166 9.84 6.25 35.19
C GLU A 166 10.45 4.97 34.61
N ASN A 167 10.46 4.84 33.27
CA ASN A 167 10.99 3.68 32.56
C ASN A 167 12.48 3.83 32.20
N ALA A 168 13.10 4.98 32.47
CA ALA A 168 14.48 5.28 32.09
C ALA A 168 15.54 4.40 32.79
N GLY A 169 15.21 3.83 33.96
CA GLY A 169 16.05 2.91 34.72
C GLY A 169 15.88 1.43 34.38
N TYR A 170 14.94 1.07 33.50
CA TYR A 170 14.64 -0.32 33.16
C TYR A 170 15.27 -0.71 31.82
N ASP A 171 16.43 -1.38 31.87
CA ASP A 171 17.18 -1.80 30.67
C ASP A 171 16.36 -2.64 29.67
N LYS A 172 15.38 -3.40 30.16
CA LYS A 172 14.47 -4.21 29.32
C LYS A 172 13.47 -3.37 28.50
N LEU A 173 13.25 -2.11 28.89
CA LEU A 173 12.37 -1.17 28.20
C LEU A 173 13.16 -0.17 27.36
N GLN A 174 14.47 0.03 27.60
CA GLN A 174 15.35 0.91 26.82
C GLN A 174 15.72 0.34 25.42
N LEU A 175 14.78 -0.30 24.74
CA LEU A 175 14.93 -0.80 23.38
C LEU A 175 14.47 0.25 22.37
N GLN A 176 15.06 0.22 21.18
CA GLN A 176 14.61 1.06 20.08
C GLN A 176 13.16 0.71 19.72
N PRO A 177 12.22 1.68 19.77
CA PRO A 177 10.82 1.38 19.49
C PRO A 177 10.62 1.00 18.03
N ALA A 178 9.81 -0.02 17.78
CA ALA A 178 9.50 -0.53 16.46
C ALA A 178 8.02 -0.87 16.32
N VAL A 179 7.51 -0.69 15.10
CA VAL A 179 6.13 -0.98 14.72
C VAL A 179 6.15 -2.01 13.61
N THR A 180 5.52 -3.15 13.86
CA THR A 180 5.20 -4.12 12.83
C THR A 180 3.82 -3.83 12.29
N ILE A 181 3.73 -3.63 10.99
CA ILE A 181 2.50 -3.30 10.28
C ILE A 181 2.11 -4.52 9.45
N SER A 182 0.86 -4.97 9.60
CA SER A 182 0.29 -6.07 8.82
C SER A 182 -0.96 -5.59 8.12
N MET A 183 -0.98 -5.62 6.80
CA MET A 183 -2.11 -5.19 5.97
C MET A 183 -2.51 -6.31 5.00
N LYS A 184 -3.81 -6.56 4.87
CA LYS A 184 -4.36 -7.57 3.94
C LYS A 184 -5.18 -6.89 2.86
N VAL A 185 -4.87 -7.19 1.60
CA VAL A 185 -5.55 -6.65 0.41
C VAL A 185 -5.79 -7.78 -0.59
N ALA A 186 -7.04 -7.96 -1.02
CA ALA A 186 -7.44 -8.95 -2.01
C ALA A 186 -6.85 -10.35 -1.74
N GLY A 187 -6.96 -10.81 -0.49
CA GLY A 187 -6.42 -12.10 -0.03
C GLY A 187 -4.91 -12.16 0.18
N THR A 188 -4.13 -11.14 -0.20
CA THR A 188 -2.67 -11.09 -0.02
C THR A 188 -2.32 -10.31 1.23
N ALA A 189 -1.50 -10.89 2.10
CA ALA A 189 -1.00 -10.24 3.32
C ALA A 189 0.38 -9.62 3.10
N PHE A 190 0.51 -8.35 3.50
CA PHE A 190 1.74 -7.56 3.47
C PHE A 190 2.16 -7.28 4.91
N ARG A 191 3.41 -7.58 5.24
CA ARG A 191 3.94 -7.33 6.58
C ARG A 191 5.32 -6.70 6.51
N THR A 192 5.56 -5.68 7.32
CA THR A 192 6.85 -5.00 7.43
C THR A 192 7.04 -4.46 8.83
N THR A 193 8.28 -4.24 9.23
CA THR A 193 8.62 -3.67 10.54
C THR A 193 9.48 -2.43 10.34
N TYR A 194 9.11 -1.34 10.99
CA TYR A 194 9.87 -0.09 10.98
C TYR A 194 10.27 0.28 12.40
N SER A 195 11.53 0.66 12.58
CA SER A 195 12.03 1.20 13.84
C SER A 195 11.96 2.73 13.81
N SER A 196 11.52 3.33 14.92
CA SER A 196 11.59 4.78 15.10
C SER A 196 13.04 5.22 15.23
N ARG A 197 13.38 6.39 14.66
CA ARG A 197 14.70 7.01 14.84
C ARG A 197 14.81 7.75 16.17
N PHE A 198 13.69 7.92 16.87
CA PHE A 198 13.66 8.57 18.17
C PHE A 198 14.13 7.59 19.25
N TYR A 199 15.27 7.90 19.85
CA TYR A 199 15.90 7.13 20.92
C TYR A 199 16.39 8.10 22.01
N GLY A 200 16.14 7.79 23.28
CA GLY A 200 16.83 8.46 24.38
C GLY A 200 15.94 8.92 25.54
N ARG A 201 16.60 9.11 26.67
CA ARG A 201 16.10 9.34 28.04
C ARG A 201 15.40 10.68 28.30
N GLN A 202 15.15 11.48 27.28
CA GLN A 202 14.36 12.70 27.46
C GLN A 202 12.90 12.36 27.28
N SER A 203 12.15 12.39 28.38
CA SER A 203 10.72 12.20 28.32
C SER A 203 10.10 13.31 27.47
N LEU A 204 9.48 12.88 26.37
CA LEU A 204 8.64 13.73 25.52
C LEU A 204 7.46 14.33 26.31
N TYR A 205 7.22 13.81 27.52
CA TYR A 205 6.16 14.21 28.43
C TYR A 205 6.64 15.00 29.66
N GLU A 206 7.96 15.10 29.95
CA GLU A 206 8.47 15.78 31.15
C GLU A 206 8.73 17.28 30.97
N ASN A 207 8.77 17.77 29.73
CA ASN A 207 8.71 19.21 29.46
C ASN A 207 7.27 19.68 29.16
N LEU A 208 6.26 18.88 29.54
CA LEU A 208 4.83 19.22 29.40
C LEU A 208 4.23 19.68 30.73
#